data_AF-A0A7Y4TM35-F1
#
_entry.id   AF-A0A7Y4TM35-F1
#
_cell.length_a   1.000
_cell.length_b   1.000
_cell.length_c   1.000
_cell.angle_alpha   90.00
_cell.angle_beta   90.00
_cell.angle_gamma   90.00
#
_symmetry.space_group_name_H-M   'P 1'
#
loop_
_entity.id
_entity.type
_entity.pdbx_description
1 polymer ?
#
loop_
_entity_poly.entity_id
_entity_poly.type
_entity_poly.pdbx_seq_one_letter_code
_entity_poly.pdbx_strand_id
1 'polypeptide(L)'
;MYFAISYCYLAWWHGEIFLWNTLIHENGRLTLSGSLFYFDHFIACLPMIVLFSLFTAGGFALAGHPTTAIDKFRASFAAATLLAVAVLLILGSLAASIYTVGGQRTIDYALQRIERDGVMSTGGNWNQLQLSNVPIALGAISLSYAFIMFAPGAGGQRDFRLATGGKICIAVATILMIGISALTFPGWQAFLNPRWMAHSVRELATYPLTGIPIALIGILLAERYMSGQKAWVVKVGSISLIPIAVGLVIVAGQLIWLMNVDVMAMAQKPSFSADGLSIPYLLTSHVFEHFLDFVLICPLSGGIYALTR
;
A
#
# COMPACT_ATOMS: atom_id res chain seq x y z
N MET A 1 -15.63 4.18 0.35
CA MET A 1 -16.42 3.58 1.45
C MET A 1 -15.62 3.54 2.75
N TYR A 2 -14.47 2.85 2.81
CA TYR A 2 -13.69 2.73 4.05
C TYR A 2 -13.27 4.09 4.67
N PHE A 3 -12.72 5.01 3.86
CA PHE A 3 -12.44 6.39 4.28
C PHE A 3 -13.63 7.11 4.95
N ALA A 4 -14.83 6.97 4.38
CA ALA A 4 -16.03 7.61 4.91
C ALA A 4 -16.46 6.96 6.24
N ILE A 5 -16.39 5.63 6.34
CA ILE A 5 -16.66 4.91 7.60
C ILE A 5 -15.64 5.32 8.68
N SER A 6 -14.36 5.38 8.34
CA SER A 6 -13.31 5.85 9.25
C SER A 6 -13.56 7.29 9.71
N TYR A 7 -13.93 8.19 8.80
CA TYR A 7 -14.27 9.56 9.14
C TYR A 7 -15.48 9.63 10.09
N CYS A 8 -16.57 8.94 9.76
CA CYS A 8 -17.78 8.91 10.58
C CYS A 8 -17.51 8.35 11.98
N TYR A 9 -16.69 7.29 12.08
CA TYR A 9 -16.28 6.74 13.36
C TYR A 9 -15.47 7.75 14.19
N LEU A 10 -14.47 8.40 13.59
CA LEU A 10 -13.68 9.42 14.30
C LEU A 10 -14.54 10.62 14.69
N ALA A 11 -15.47 11.03 13.84
CA ALA A 11 -16.36 12.15 14.11
C ALA A 11 -17.27 11.85 15.30
N TRP A 12 -17.80 10.63 15.35
CA TRP A 12 -18.56 10.15 16.50
C TRP A 12 -17.70 10.07 17.78
N TRP A 13 -16.48 9.54 17.68
CA TRP A 13 -15.59 9.39 18.84
C TRP A 13 -15.18 10.73 19.45
N HIS A 14 -14.87 11.72 18.60
CA HIS A 14 -14.49 13.08 19.04
C HIS A 14 -15.70 13.97 19.38
N GLY A 15 -16.93 13.54 19.06
CA GLY A 15 -18.12 14.37 19.22
C GLY A 15 -18.17 15.58 18.27
N GLU A 16 -17.41 15.54 17.18
CA GLU A 16 -17.23 16.67 16.24
C GLU A 16 -17.41 16.21 14.79
N ILE A 17 -18.16 16.96 13.99
CA ILE A 17 -18.34 16.65 12.56
C ILE A 17 -17.14 17.13 11.73
N PHE A 18 -16.49 18.23 12.11
CA PHE A 18 -15.42 18.87 11.33
C PHE A 18 -14.04 18.65 11.95
N LEU A 19 -13.43 17.51 11.63
CA LEU A 19 -12.20 17.05 12.28
C LEU A 19 -10.89 17.71 11.79
N TRP A 20 -10.94 18.71 10.92
CA TRP A 20 -9.76 19.23 10.20
C TRP A 20 -8.59 19.63 11.10
N ASN A 21 -8.90 20.18 12.27
CA ASN A 21 -7.94 20.64 13.27
C ASN A 21 -7.92 19.74 14.53
N THR A 22 -8.69 18.67 14.52
CA THR A 22 -8.80 17.74 15.65
C THR A 22 -7.63 16.76 15.57
N LEU A 23 -6.95 16.56 16.70
CA LEU A 23 -5.86 15.58 16.82
C LEU A 23 -6.44 14.18 16.64
N ILE A 24 -6.02 13.46 15.60
CA ILE A 24 -6.51 12.11 15.33
C ILE A 24 -5.43 11.04 15.38
N HIS A 25 -4.16 11.43 15.21
CA HIS A 25 -3.06 10.48 15.12
C HIS A 25 -2.61 10.05 16.51
N GLU A 26 -2.30 8.76 16.68
CA GLU A 26 -1.87 8.15 17.94
C GLU A 26 -0.58 8.75 18.51
N ASN A 27 0.19 9.47 17.70
CA ASN A 27 1.38 10.18 18.16
C ASN A 27 1.06 11.44 18.99
N GLY A 28 -0.22 11.84 19.05
CA GLY A 28 -0.75 12.99 19.79
C GLY A 28 -0.37 14.36 19.22
N ARG A 29 0.11 14.42 17.98
CA ARG A 29 0.65 15.63 17.36
C ARG A 29 -0.08 16.02 16.08
N LEU A 30 -0.53 15.04 15.31
CA LEU A 30 -1.10 15.31 13.98
C LEU A 30 -2.63 15.40 14.04
N THR A 31 -3.13 16.50 13.47
CA THR A 31 -4.56 16.69 13.21
C THR A 31 -5.01 15.82 12.04
N LEU A 32 -6.30 15.80 11.70
CA LEU A 32 -6.75 15.15 10.46
C LEU A 32 -6.03 15.71 9.24
N SER A 33 -5.94 17.04 9.11
CA SER A 33 -5.22 17.67 8.00
C SER A 33 -3.73 17.30 8.02
N GLY A 34 -3.11 17.30 9.20
CA GLY A 34 -1.72 16.88 9.37
C GLY A 34 -1.49 15.41 8.99
N SER A 35 -2.47 14.54 9.23
CA SER A 35 -2.39 13.11 8.88
C SER A 35 -2.59 12.90 7.38
N LEU A 36 -3.57 13.59 6.77
CA LEU A 36 -3.81 13.55 5.32
C LEU A 36 -2.61 14.04 4.51
N PHE A 37 -1.90 15.04 5.03
CA PHE A 37 -0.74 15.66 4.39
C PHE A 37 0.56 15.33 5.14
N TYR A 38 0.68 14.08 5.60
CA TYR A 38 1.87 13.60 6.30
C TYR A 38 3.01 13.29 5.31
N PHE A 39 3.55 14.35 4.70
CA PHE A 39 4.44 14.23 3.54
C PHE A 39 5.72 13.46 3.80
N ASP A 40 6.38 13.65 4.93
CA ASP A 40 7.62 12.95 5.27
C ASP A 40 7.39 11.45 5.53
N HIS A 41 6.27 11.09 6.15
CA HIS A 41 5.82 9.71 6.25
C HIS A 41 5.54 9.10 4.87
N PHE A 42 4.81 9.81 3.99
CA PHE A 42 4.56 9.36 2.62
C PHE A 42 5.87 9.09 1.85
N ILE A 43 6.89 9.96 1.98
CA ILE A 43 8.21 9.75 1.39
C ILE A 43 8.86 8.46 1.91
N ALA A 44 8.72 8.18 3.20
CA ALA A 44 9.18 6.94 3.82
C ALA A 44 8.46 5.70 3.28
N CYS A 45 7.20 5.83 2.87
CA CYS A 45 6.37 4.73 2.35
C CYS A 45 6.55 4.47 0.84
N LEU A 46 7.26 5.34 0.10
CA LEU A 46 7.48 5.17 -1.35
C LEU A 46 8.01 3.77 -1.74
N PRO A 47 8.99 3.16 -1.05
CA PRO A 47 9.44 1.82 -1.40
C PRO A 47 8.31 0.78 -1.33
N MET A 48 7.49 0.81 -0.27
CA MET A 48 6.34 -0.07 -0.13
C MET A 48 5.32 0.17 -1.25
N ILE A 49 5.00 1.43 -1.56
CA ILE A 49 4.02 1.79 -2.60
C ILE A 49 4.47 1.28 -3.98
N VAL A 50 5.76 1.41 -4.30
CA VAL A 50 6.34 0.92 -5.57
C VAL A 50 6.27 -0.60 -5.63
N LEU A 51 6.68 -1.30 -4.57
CA LEU A 51 6.59 -2.76 -4.49
C LEU A 51 5.17 -3.26 -4.67
N PHE A 52 4.25 -2.62 -3.96
CA PHE A 52 2.85 -2.96 -3.99
C PHE A 52 2.25 -2.82 -5.39
N SER A 53 2.57 -1.71 -6.07
CA SER A 53 2.11 -1.43 -7.42
C SER A 53 2.68 -2.44 -8.44
N LEU A 54 3.96 -2.80 -8.31
CA LEU A 54 4.61 -3.80 -9.15
C LEU A 54 4.02 -5.20 -8.94
N PHE A 55 3.80 -5.63 -7.71
CA PHE A 55 3.19 -6.95 -7.44
C PHE A 55 1.76 -7.03 -7.93
N THR A 56 0.96 -5.97 -7.75
CA THR A 56 -0.43 -5.95 -8.22
C THR A 56 -0.50 -5.95 -9.74
N ALA A 57 0.21 -5.04 -10.40
CA ALA A 57 0.26 -4.96 -11.86
C ALA A 57 0.86 -6.24 -12.49
N GLY A 58 1.94 -6.75 -11.90
CA GLY A 58 2.59 -7.97 -12.36
C GLY A 58 1.74 -9.22 -12.18
N GLY A 59 1.08 -9.36 -11.02
CA GLY A 59 0.12 -10.43 -10.77
C GLY A 59 -1.03 -10.39 -11.77
N PHE A 60 -1.55 -9.19 -12.08
CA PHE A 60 -2.65 -9.02 -13.03
C PHE A 60 -2.21 -9.33 -14.46
N ALA A 61 -1.03 -8.89 -14.87
CA ALA A 61 -0.45 -9.21 -16.17
C ALA A 61 -0.18 -10.71 -16.36
N LEU A 62 0.20 -11.42 -15.28
CA LEU A 62 0.46 -12.87 -15.33
C LEU A 62 -0.79 -13.74 -15.35
N ALA A 63 -1.76 -13.37 -14.51
CA ALA A 63 -2.89 -14.23 -14.18
C ALA A 63 -4.20 -13.78 -14.84
N GLY A 64 -4.33 -12.48 -15.09
CA GLY A 64 -5.47 -11.92 -15.79
C GLY A 64 -5.55 -12.46 -17.22
N HIS A 65 -6.76 -12.42 -17.77
CA HIS A 65 -7.04 -12.75 -19.17
C HIS A 65 -7.45 -11.49 -19.94
N PRO A 66 -6.58 -10.45 -20.01
CA PRO A 66 -6.97 -9.17 -20.57
C PRO A 66 -7.17 -9.27 -22.08
N THR A 67 -7.81 -8.25 -22.65
CA THR A 67 -8.17 -8.24 -24.08
C THR A 67 -6.90 -8.28 -24.93
N THR A 68 -6.86 -9.06 -26.01
CA THR A 68 -5.69 -9.11 -26.91
C THR A 68 -5.67 -7.97 -27.93
N ALA A 69 -6.83 -7.42 -28.27
CA ALA A 69 -6.97 -6.23 -29.09
C ALA A 69 -6.73 -4.96 -28.25
N ILE A 70 -5.50 -4.45 -28.25
CA ILE A 70 -5.12 -3.21 -27.60
C ILE A 70 -4.62 -2.19 -28.61
N ASP A 71 -5.10 -0.98 -28.45
CA ASP A 71 -4.55 0.19 -29.14
C ASP A 71 -3.25 0.62 -28.44
N LYS A 72 -2.11 0.42 -29.12
CA LYS A 72 -0.78 0.76 -28.60
C LYS A 72 -0.64 2.24 -28.27
N PHE A 73 -1.28 3.12 -29.03
CA PHE A 73 -1.23 4.56 -28.77
C PHE A 73 -1.94 4.85 -27.44
N ARG A 74 -3.11 4.25 -27.22
CA ARG A 74 -3.82 4.37 -25.93
C ARG A 74 -3.03 3.79 -24.77
N ALA A 75 -2.36 2.65 -24.96
CA ALA A 75 -1.53 2.06 -23.92
C ALA A 75 -0.36 2.97 -23.53
N SER A 76 0.37 3.47 -24.52
CA SER A 76 1.49 4.41 -24.31
C SER A 76 1.03 5.73 -23.70
N PHE A 77 -0.11 6.27 -24.16
CA PHE A 77 -0.69 7.49 -23.60
C PHE A 77 -1.13 7.29 -22.15
N ALA A 78 -1.85 6.20 -21.84
CA ALA A 78 -2.26 5.88 -20.47
C ALA A 78 -1.06 5.70 -19.55
N ALA A 79 -0.04 4.95 -19.98
CA ALA A 79 1.20 4.80 -19.24
C ALA A 79 1.87 6.14 -18.97
N ALA A 80 2.09 6.96 -20.01
CA ALA A 80 2.73 8.26 -19.88
C ALA A 80 1.96 9.20 -18.96
N THR A 81 0.64 9.31 -19.11
CA THR A 81 -0.19 10.19 -18.28
C THR A 81 -0.22 9.73 -16.82
N LEU A 82 -0.48 8.44 -16.56
CA LEU A 82 -0.59 7.94 -15.19
C LEU A 82 0.75 7.99 -14.46
N LEU A 83 1.86 7.66 -15.14
CA LEU A 83 3.19 7.77 -14.55
C LEU A 83 3.63 9.23 -14.37
N ALA A 84 3.26 10.14 -15.28
CA ALA A 84 3.50 11.57 -15.09
C ALA A 84 2.76 12.09 -13.85
N VAL A 85 1.49 11.70 -13.65
CA VAL A 85 0.74 12.03 -12.43
C VAL A 85 1.42 11.47 -11.18
N ALA A 86 1.86 10.21 -11.20
CA ALA A 86 2.59 9.60 -10.09
C ALA A 86 3.90 10.35 -9.77
N VAL A 87 4.68 10.70 -10.79
CA VAL A 87 5.92 11.48 -10.63
C VAL A 87 5.63 12.88 -10.07
N LEU A 88 4.61 13.57 -10.56
CA LEU A 88 4.22 14.89 -10.05
C LEU A 88 3.77 14.83 -8.59
N LEU A 89 3.04 13.79 -8.19
CA LEU A 89 2.65 13.57 -6.78
C LEU A 89 3.87 13.33 -5.89
N ILE A 90 4.84 12.53 -6.34
CA ILE A 90 6.09 12.27 -5.62
C ILE A 90 6.89 13.57 -5.47
N LEU A 91 7.11 14.30 -6.56
CA LEU A 91 7.89 15.54 -6.54
C LEU A 91 7.19 16.64 -5.72
N GLY A 92 5.87 16.76 -5.84
CA GLY A 92 5.07 17.70 -5.05
C GLY A 92 5.13 17.38 -3.55
N SER A 93 5.00 16.10 -3.18
CA SER A 93 5.09 15.67 -1.78
C SER A 93 6.52 15.81 -1.24
N LEU A 94 7.55 15.59 -2.06
CA LEU A 94 8.93 15.83 -1.70
C LEU A 94 9.17 17.33 -1.40
N ALA A 95 8.72 18.21 -2.29
CA ALA A 95 8.81 19.66 -2.08
C ALA A 95 8.05 20.10 -0.82
N ALA A 96 6.84 19.56 -0.62
CA ALA A 96 6.04 19.84 0.57
C ALA A 96 6.69 19.32 1.86
N SER A 97 7.30 18.13 1.84
CA SER A 97 8.07 17.59 2.97
C SER A 97 9.26 18.49 3.30
N ILE A 98 10.03 18.92 2.29
CA ILE A 98 11.17 19.84 2.50
C ILE A 98 10.68 21.16 3.11
N TYR A 99 9.56 21.70 2.62
CA TYR A 99 9.00 22.96 3.11
C TYR A 99 8.47 22.86 4.55
N THR A 100 7.81 21.74 4.89
CA THR A 100 7.11 21.59 6.19
C THR A 100 8.02 21.07 7.30
N VAL A 101 8.93 20.13 7.02
CA VAL A 101 9.76 19.47 8.05
C VAL A 101 11.27 19.59 7.80
N GLY A 102 11.68 20.18 6.68
CA GLY A 102 13.08 20.45 6.35
C GLY A 102 13.74 19.38 5.46
N GLY A 103 14.81 19.81 4.76
CA GLY A 103 15.53 18.98 3.78
C GLY A 103 16.19 17.75 4.38
N GLN A 104 16.91 17.91 5.50
CA GLN A 104 17.63 16.81 6.13
C GLN A 104 16.70 15.68 6.58
N ARG A 105 15.62 16.03 7.29
CA ARG A 105 14.62 15.06 7.73
C ARG A 105 13.96 14.34 6.55
N THR A 106 13.65 15.06 5.48
CA THR A 106 13.09 14.47 4.25
C THR A 106 14.06 13.46 3.63
N ILE A 107 15.34 13.80 3.53
CA ILE A 107 16.39 12.89 3.02
C ILE A 107 16.50 11.65 3.92
N ASP A 108 16.49 11.84 5.24
CA ASP A 108 16.62 10.73 6.17
C ASP A 108 15.41 9.77 6.12
N TYR A 109 14.19 10.26 5.86
CA TYR A 109 13.05 9.38 5.56
C TYR A 109 13.18 8.68 4.22
N ALA A 110 13.57 9.40 3.16
CA ALA A 110 13.78 8.80 1.84
C ALA A 110 14.83 7.67 1.87
N LEU A 111 15.86 7.84 2.70
CA LEU A 111 16.93 6.86 2.93
C LEU A 111 16.62 5.81 4.01
N GLN A 112 15.39 5.77 4.54
CA GLN A 112 14.95 4.80 5.54
C GLN A 112 15.83 4.81 6.80
N ARG A 113 16.20 6.00 7.29
CA ARG A 113 17.01 6.19 8.50
C ARG A 113 16.18 6.55 9.73
N ILE A 114 15.01 7.16 9.52
CA ILE A 114 14.09 7.52 10.60
C ILE A 114 13.12 6.36 10.80
N GLU A 115 13.08 5.85 12.03
CA GLU A 115 12.06 4.88 12.46
C GLU A 115 10.80 5.61 12.92
N ARG A 116 10.98 6.65 13.73
CA ARG A 116 9.91 7.48 14.25
C ARG A 116 10.48 8.81 14.72
N ASP A 117 9.60 9.72 15.11
CA ASP A 117 9.99 11.00 15.70
C ASP A 117 11.04 10.84 16.80
N GLY A 118 12.23 11.39 16.54
CA GLY A 118 13.36 11.40 17.47
C GLY A 118 14.15 10.08 17.55
N VAL A 119 13.85 9.08 16.71
CA VAL A 119 14.53 7.78 16.72
C VAL A 119 15.00 7.43 15.31
N MET A 120 16.31 7.28 15.18
CA MET A 120 16.98 6.81 13.97
C MET A 120 17.30 5.32 14.13
N SER A 121 17.12 4.53 13.07
CA SER A 121 17.57 3.14 13.03
C SER A 121 17.92 2.73 11.61
N THR A 122 18.82 1.77 11.48
CA THR A 122 19.16 1.17 10.17
C THR A 122 17.91 0.50 9.61
N GLY A 123 17.34 1.10 8.56
CA GLY A 123 16.10 0.63 7.93
C GLY A 123 14.83 1.32 8.36
N GLY A 124 14.87 2.14 9.41
CA GLY A 124 13.81 3.09 9.73
C GLY A 124 12.38 2.55 9.54
N ASN A 125 11.58 3.26 8.76
CA ASN A 125 10.20 2.90 8.45
C ASN A 125 10.09 1.56 7.69
N TRP A 126 10.99 1.27 6.76
CA TRP A 126 11.01 0.05 5.98
C TRP A 126 10.94 -1.21 6.85
N ASN A 127 11.64 -1.25 7.97
CA ASN A 127 11.62 -2.41 8.87
C ASN A 127 10.23 -2.65 9.52
N GLN A 128 9.45 -1.59 9.75
CA GLN A 128 8.07 -1.71 10.27
C GLN A 128 7.11 -2.27 9.22
N LEU A 129 7.47 -2.13 7.94
CA LEU A 129 6.66 -2.56 6.80
C LEU A 129 7.04 -3.97 6.31
N GLN A 130 8.22 -4.49 6.67
CA GLN A 130 8.69 -5.80 6.15
C GLN A 130 7.71 -6.95 6.45
N LEU A 131 7.12 -6.96 7.65
CA LEU A 131 6.18 -8.01 8.06
C LEU A 131 4.81 -7.90 7.38
N SER A 132 4.40 -6.70 6.96
CA SER A 132 3.15 -6.47 6.23
C SER A 132 3.33 -6.58 4.71
N ASN A 133 4.50 -6.21 4.18
CA ASN A 133 4.80 -6.20 2.74
C ASN A 133 4.59 -7.56 2.07
N VAL A 134 5.07 -8.64 2.68
CA VAL A 134 4.96 -10.01 2.11
C VAL A 134 3.49 -10.46 2.03
N PRO A 135 2.71 -10.49 3.11
CA PRO A 135 1.30 -10.90 3.05
C PRO A 135 0.46 -9.97 2.16
N ILE A 136 0.73 -8.66 2.15
CA ILE A 136 0.05 -7.71 1.25
C ILE A 136 0.39 -8.03 -0.22
N ALA A 137 1.66 -8.30 -0.55
CA ALA A 137 2.08 -8.69 -1.90
C ALA A 137 1.42 -10.01 -2.35
N LEU A 138 1.37 -11.00 -1.47
CA LEU A 138 0.67 -12.26 -1.73
C LEU A 138 -0.82 -12.06 -1.95
N GLY A 139 -1.45 -11.19 -1.15
CA GLY A 139 -2.85 -10.79 -1.32
C GLY A 139 -3.10 -10.12 -2.68
N ALA A 140 -2.25 -9.18 -3.08
CA ALA A 140 -2.32 -8.51 -4.37
C ALA A 140 -2.19 -9.47 -5.55
N ILE A 141 -1.20 -10.37 -5.51
CA ILE A 141 -1.03 -11.41 -6.53
C ILE A 141 -2.27 -12.33 -6.57
N SER A 142 -2.77 -12.75 -5.40
CA SER A 142 -3.92 -13.65 -5.31
C SER A 142 -5.20 -13.06 -5.88
N LEU A 143 -5.49 -11.81 -5.56
CA LEU A 143 -6.66 -11.10 -6.09
C LEU A 143 -6.55 -10.99 -7.61
N SER A 144 -5.36 -10.74 -8.15
CA SER A 144 -5.13 -10.76 -9.59
C SER A 144 -5.42 -12.13 -10.24
N TYR A 145 -5.16 -13.25 -9.56
CA TYR A 145 -5.61 -14.58 -10.02
C TYR A 145 -7.12 -14.79 -9.95
N ALA A 146 -7.83 -14.06 -9.07
CA ALA A 146 -9.28 -14.12 -8.98
C ALA A 146 -9.98 -13.28 -10.07
N PHE A 147 -9.29 -12.34 -10.71
CA PHE A 147 -9.85 -11.56 -11.82
C PHE A 147 -9.59 -12.25 -13.16
N ILE A 148 -10.64 -12.80 -13.78
CA ILE A 148 -10.60 -13.34 -15.13
C ILE A 148 -11.41 -12.41 -16.03
N MET A 149 -10.73 -11.57 -16.80
CA MET A 149 -11.38 -10.85 -17.89
C MET A 149 -11.83 -11.84 -18.98
N PHE A 150 -13.10 -11.82 -19.35
CA PHE A 150 -13.55 -12.36 -20.64
C PHE A 150 -14.59 -11.44 -21.25
N ALA A 151 -14.27 -10.97 -22.46
CA ALA A 151 -15.28 -10.80 -23.47
C ALA A 151 -15.95 -12.17 -23.68
N PRO A 152 -17.28 -12.28 -23.63
CA PRO A 152 -17.98 -13.54 -23.93
C PRO A 152 -17.55 -14.03 -25.32
N GLY A 153 -16.98 -15.24 -25.41
CA GLY A 153 -16.72 -15.93 -26.69
C GLY A 153 -15.29 -15.92 -27.23
N ALA A 154 -14.33 -15.21 -26.63
CA ALA A 154 -12.93 -15.29 -27.06
C ALA A 154 -12.21 -16.43 -26.35
N GLY A 155 -11.79 -17.47 -27.07
CA GLY A 155 -10.78 -18.43 -26.62
C GLY A 155 -9.40 -17.74 -26.51
N GLY A 156 -9.28 -16.79 -25.59
CA GLY A 156 -8.14 -15.87 -25.50
C GLY A 156 -6.84 -16.60 -25.22
N GLN A 157 -5.97 -16.68 -26.23
CA GLN A 157 -4.59 -17.08 -26.04
C GLN A 157 -3.89 -16.06 -25.12
N ARG A 158 -3.10 -16.54 -24.17
CA ARG A 158 -2.31 -15.68 -23.30
C ARG A 158 -1.29 -14.90 -24.13
N ASP A 159 -1.31 -13.58 -24.02
CA ASP A 159 -0.28 -12.74 -24.60
C ASP A 159 1.05 -12.98 -23.88
N PHE A 160 2.02 -13.57 -24.60
CA PHE A 160 3.34 -13.86 -24.07
C PHE A 160 4.09 -12.59 -23.62
N ARG A 161 3.87 -11.46 -24.28
CA ARG A 161 4.51 -10.18 -23.94
C ARG A 161 4.02 -9.67 -22.61
N LEU A 162 2.70 -9.71 -22.41
CA LEU A 162 2.11 -9.34 -21.13
C LEU A 162 2.57 -10.26 -20.01
N ALA A 163 2.58 -11.57 -20.24
CA ALA A 163 3.08 -12.52 -19.25
C ALA A 163 4.56 -12.24 -18.92
N THR A 164 5.37 -11.88 -19.92
CA THR A 164 6.78 -11.49 -19.71
C THR A 164 6.89 -10.19 -18.91
N GLY A 165 6.10 -9.16 -19.24
CA GLY A 165 6.02 -7.92 -18.48
C GLY A 165 5.64 -8.16 -17.03
N GLY A 166 4.66 -9.02 -16.78
CA GLY A 166 4.26 -9.40 -15.43
C GLY A 166 5.37 -10.12 -14.64
N LYS A 167 6.12 -11.03 -15.27
CA LYS A 167 7.32 -11.64 -14.65
C LYS A 167 8.37 -10.59 -14.30
N ILE A 168 8.62 -9.64 -15.18
CA ILE A 168 9.59 -8.56 -14.95
C ILE A 168 9.13 -7.71 -13.76
N CYS A 169 7.86 -7.32 -13.68
CA CYS A 169 7.33 -6.57 -12.54
C CYS A 169 7.54 -7.31 -11.21
N ILE A 170 7.18 -8.59 -11.14
CA ILE A 170 7.38 -9.41 -9.93
C ILE A 170 8.87 -9.56 -9.60
N ALA A 171 9.72 -9.78 -10.59
CA ALA A 171 11.16 -9.90 -10.39
C ALA A 171 11.77 -8.61 -9.85
N VAL A 172 11.44 -7.46 -10.46
CA VAL A 172 11.88 -6.14 -9.99
C VAL A 172 11.39 -5.88 -8.56
N ALA A 173 10.12 -6.17 -8.26
CA ALA A 173 9.60 -6.02 -6.91
C ALA A 173 10.35 -6.90 -5.90
N THR A 174 10.60 -8.16 -6.26
CA THR A 174 11.32 -9.10 -5.40
C THR A 174 12.76 -8.64 -5.15
N ILE A 175 13.46 -8.19 -6.19
CA ILE A 175 14.83 -7.67 -6.10
C ILE A 175 14.87 -6.41 -5.21
N LEU A 176 13.94 -5.47 -5.39
CA LEU A 176 13.86 -4.28 -4.57
C LEU A 176 13.60 -4.63 -3.10
N MET A 177 12.64 -5.52 -2.83
CA MET A 177 12.31 -5.95 -1.47
C MET A 177 13.50 -6.63 -0.79
N ILE A 178 14.18 -7.55 -1.47
CA ILE A 178 15.37 -8.24 -0.95
C ILE A 178 16.52 -7.24 -0.77
N GLY A 179 16.78 -6.39 -1.77
CA GLY A 179 17.88 -5.43 -1.76
C GLY A 179 17.77 -4.42 -0.63
N ILE A 180 16.59 -3.79 -0.47
CA ILE A 180 16.36 -2.85 0.63
C ILE A 180 16.48 -3.58 1.97
N SER A 181 15.82 -4.74 2.12
CA SER A 181 15.88 -5.51 3.37
C SER A 181 17.29 -5.96 3.74
N ALA A 182 18.12 -6.34 2.75
CA ALA A 182 19.51 -6.72 2.99
C ALA A 182 20.39 -5.52 3.38
N LEU A 183 20.20 -4.38 2.72
CA LEU A 183 20.94 -3.14 3.04
C LEU A 183 20.55 -2.55 4.39
N THR A 184 19.32 -2.82 4.83
CA THR A 184 18.76 -2.23 6.04
C THR A 184 18.53 -3.24 7.16
N PHE A 185 19.05 -4.47 7.04
CA PHE A 185 18.72 -5.55 7.96
C PHE A 185 19.13 -5.21 9.39
N PRO A 186 18.18 -5.06 10.33
CA PRO A 186 18.46 -4.65 11.71
C PRO A 186 18.88 -5.82 12.61
N GLY A 187 18.92 -7.04 12.09
CA GLY A 187 19.08 -8.27 12.88
C GLY A 187 17.74 -8.89 13.31
N TRP A 188 17.78 -10.17 13.66
CA TRP A 188 16.56 -10.94 13.99
C TRP A 188 15.81 -10.40 15.21
N GLN A 189 16.54 -9.83 16.17
CA GLN A 189 15.98 -9.27 17.40
C GLN A 189 15.02 -8.11 17.15
N ALA A 190 15.23 -7.37 16.06
CA ALA A 190 14.39 -6.23 15.77
C ALA A 190 12.99 -6.64 15.27
N PHE A 191 12.83 -7.84 14.69
CA PHE A 191 11.51 -8.42 14.41
C PHE A 191 10.74 -8.81 15.67
N LEU A 192 11.43 -8.90 16.82
CA LEU A 192 10.78 -9.05 18.11
C LEU A 192 10.35 -7.71 18.71
N ASN A 193 10.56 -6.58 18.01
CA ASN A 193 10.10 -5.28 18.46
C ASN A 193 8.57 -5.20 18.38
N PRO A 194 7.88 -5.13 19.53
CA PRO A 194 6.43 -5.07 19.56
C PRO A 194 5.80 -3.95 18.75
N ARG A 195 6.47 -2.80 18.67
CA ARG A 195 5.95 -1.64 17.95
C ARG A 195 5.95 -1.86 16.46
N TRP A 196 6.98 -2.53 15.93
CA TRP A 196 7.04 -2.85 14.52
C TRP A 196 5.90 -3.79 14.16
N MET A 197 5.68 -4.82 14.98
CA MET A 197 4.57 -5.74 14.77
C MET A 197 3.19 -5.09 14.93
N ALA A 198 3.03 -4.18 15.89
CA ALA A 198 1.82 -3.38 16.05
C ALA A 198 1.53 -2.56 14.78
N HIS A 199 2.56 -1.89 14.25
CA HIS A 199 2.46 -1.15 13.00
C HIS A 199 2.11 -2.08 11.83
N SER A 200 2.83 -3.19 11.66
CA SER A 200 2.57 -4.17 10.59
C SER A 200 1.16 -4.74 10.63
N VAL A 201 0.56 -4.94 11.80
CA VAL A 201 -0.82 -5.41 11.90
C VAL A 201 -1.83 -4.34 11.50
N ARG A 202 -1.58 -3.07 11.79
CA ARG A 202 -2.43 -1.99 11.25
C ARG A 202 -2.35 -1.96 9.73
N GLU A 203 -1.16 -2.12 9.16
CA GLU A 203 -0.96 -2.21 7.72
C GLU A 203 -1.71 -3.39 7.09
N LEU A 204 -1.62 -4.57 7.72
CA LEU A 204 -2.37 -5.75 7.31
C LEU A 204 -3.89 -5.59 7.42
N ALA A 205 -4.37 -4.73 8.31
CA ALA A 205 -5.79 -4.44 8.45
C ALA A 205 -6.25 -3.37 7.45
N THR A 206 -5.43 -2.35 7.15
CA THR A 206 -5.81 -1.23 6.28
C THR A 206 -5.56 -1.53 4.81
N TYR A 207 -4.36 -1.93 4.41
CA TYR A 207 -3.99 -2.05 2.99
C TYR A 207 -4.85 -3.04 2.19
N PRO A 208 -5.22 -4.22 2.72
CA PRO A 208 -6.14 -5.10 2.01
C PRO A 208 -7.53 -4.50 1.76
N LEU A 209 -7.97 -3.56 2.60
CA LEU A 209 -9.27 -2.90 2.49
C LEU A 209 -9.22 -1.59 1.68
N THR A 210 -8.02 -1.01 1.50
CA THR A 210 -7.82 0.26 0.77
C THR A 210 -6.83 0.13 -0.37
N GLY A 211 -5.55 -0.08 -0.06
CA GLY A 211 -4.45 -0.12 -1.02
C GLY A 211 -4.68 -1.12 -2.15
N ILE A 212 -5.02 -2.37 -1.83
CA ILE A 212 -5.23 -3.40 -2.87
C ILE A 212 -6.42 -3.07 -3.78
N PRO A 213 -7.63 -2.77 -3.26
CA PRO A 213 -8.73 -2.33 -4.10
C PRO A 213 -8.38 -1.13 -4.99
N ILE A 214 -7.63 -0.16 -4.46
CA ILE A 214 -7.26 1.07 -5.20
C ILE A 214 -6.25 0.78 -6.32
N ALA A 215 -5.25 -0.07 -6.09
CA ALA A 215 -4.33 -0.52 -7.14
C ALA A 215 -5.07 -1.25 -8.27
N LEU A 216 -5.97 -2.15 -7.90
CA LEU A 216 -6.81 -2.88 -8.86
C LEU A 216 -7.70 -1.93 -9.65
N ILE A 217 -8.33 -0.95 -9.00
CA ILE A 217 -9.10 0.09 -9.70
C ILE A 217 -8.23 0.81 -10.74
N GLY A 218 -7.01 1.20 -10.40
CA GLY A 218 -6.08 1.83 -11.33
C GLY A 218 -5.81 0.96 -12.57
N ILE A 219 -5.55 -0.33 -12.37
CA ILE A 219 -5.33 -1.31 -13.44
C ILE A 219 -6.58 -1.49 -14.31
N LEU A 220 -7.75 -1.66 -13.69
CA LEU A 220 -9.03 -1.87 -14.39
C LEU A 220 -9.44 -0.62 -15.19
N LEU A 221 -9.19 0.57 -14.65
CA LEU A 221 -9.43 1.84 -15.37
C LEU A 221 -8.50 1.99 -16.58
N ALA A 222 -7.22 1.66 -16.41
CA ALA A 222 -6.26 1.66 -17.52
C ALA A 222 -6.67 0.66 -18.60
N GLU A 223 -6.99 -0.58 -18.23
CA GLU A 223 -7.44 -1.59 -19.17
C GLU A 223 -8.75 -1.20 -19.85
N ARG A 224 -9.71 -0.61 -19.14
CA ARG A 224 -10.96 -0.08 -19.73
C ARG A 224 -10.67 0.94 -20.82
N TYR A 225 -9.75 1.86 -20.55
CA TYR A 225 -9.36 2.89 -21.51
C TYR A 225 -8.68 2.29 -22.75
N MET A 226 -7.75 1.35 -22.54
CA MET A 226 -6.97 0.70 -23.60
C MET A 226 -7.81 -0.24 -24.48
N SER A 227 -8.68 -1.05 -23.87
CA SER A 227 -9.46 -2.10 -24.54
C SER A 227 -10.86 -1.65 -24.97
N GLY A 228 -11.41 -0.59 -24.37
CA GLY A 228 -12.80 -0.17 -24.54
C GLY A 228 -13.84 -1.08 -23.87
N GLN A 229 -13.42 -2.12 -23.16
CA GLN A 229 -14.32 -3.07 -22.47
C GLN A 229 -15.05 -2.41 -21.29
N LYS A 230 -16.31 -2.79 -21.06
CA LYS A 230 -17.17 -2.21 -20.01
C LYS A 230 -17.47 -3.16 -18.85
N ALA A 231 -17.20 -4.46 -18.99
CA ALA A 231 -17.61 -5.49 -18.03
C ALA A 231 -16.44 -6.39 -17.62
N TRP A 232 -16.50 -6.89 -16.38
CA TRP A 232 -15.47 -7.70 -15.73
C TRP A 232 -16.12 -8.88 -15.03
N VAL A 233 -15.46 -10.04 -15.03
CA VAL A 233 -15.91 -11.21 -14.27
C VAL A 233 -14.84 -11.55 -13.23
N VAL A 234 -15.28 -11.74 -11.99
CA VAL A 234 -14.43 -12.24 -10.91
C VAL A 234 -14.68 -13.74 -10.79
N LYS A 235 -13.63 -14.55 -10.92
CA LYS A 235 -13.66 -16.00 -10.70
C LYS A 235 -12.60 -16.37 -9.69
N VAL A 236 -13.03 -16.59 -8.45
CA VAL A 236 -12.18 -17.12 -7.40
C VAL A 236 -11.90 -18.60 -7.70
N GLY A 237 -10.63 -18.99 -7.83
CA GLY A 237 -10.20 -20.36 -8.15
C GLY A 237 -9.09 -20.88 -7.24
N SER A 238 -8.74 -22.17 -7.35
CA SER A 238 -7.76 -22.83 -6.47
C SER A 238 -6.39 -22.15 -6.43
N ILE A 239 -5.93 -21.59 -7.57
CA ILE A 239 -4.64 -20.89 -7.64
C ILE A 239 -4.67 -19.55 -6.88
N SER A 240 -5.79 -18.81 -6.91
CA SER A 240 -5.94 -17.60 -6.07
C SER A 240 -6.00 -17.93 -4.57
N LEU A 241 -6.44 -19.13 -4.19
CA LEU A 241 -6.55 -19.52 -2.79
C LEU A 241 -5.20 -19.87 -2.14
N ILE A 242 -4.20 -20.29 -2.92
CA ILE A 242 -2.89 -20.68 -2.38
C ILE A 242 -2.14 -19.48 -1.76
N PRO A 243 -1.91 -18.36 -2.46
CA PRO A 243 -1.22 -17.24 -1.83
C PRO A 243 -2.08 -16.51 -0.79
N ILE A 244 -3.43 -16.59 -0.87
CA ILE A 244 -4.31 -16.19 0.24
C ILE A 244 -4.03 -17.03 1.48
N ALA A 245 -3.97 -18.36 1.35
CA ALA A 245 -3.71 -19.25 2.48
C ALA A 245 -2.33 -18.96 3.10
N VAL A 246 -1.29 -18.76 2.29
CA VAL A 246 0.05 -18.37 2.79
C VAL A 246 0.00 -17.01 3.50
N GLY A 247 -0.68 -16.02 2.93
CA GLY A 247 -0.90 -14.72 3.57
C GLY A 247 -1.60 -14.84 4.92
N LEU A 248 -2.66 -15.66 5.00
CA LEU A 248 -3.40 -15.92 6.24
C LEU A 248 -2.54 -16.61 7.30
N VAL A 249 -1.65 -17.54 6.92
CA VAL A 249 -0.71 -18.18 7.85
C VAL A 249 0.26 -17.16 8.44
N ILE A 250 0.79 -16.24 7.61
CA ILE A 250 1.67 -15.16 8.08
C ILE A 250 0.92 -14.24 9.05
N VAL A 251 -0.30 -13.81 8.70
CA VAL A 251 -1.16 -12.98 9.56
C VAL A 251 -1.47 -13.69 10.88
N ALA A 252 -1.86 -14.96 10.83
CA ALA A 252 -2.17 -15.75 12.03
C ALA A 252 -0.94 -15.88 12.95
N GLY A 253 0.25 -16.13 12.38
CA GLY A 253 1.50 -16.15 13.15
C GLY A 253 1.79 -14.82 13.84
N GLN A 254 1.55 -13.68 13.17
CA GLN A 254 1.71 -12.36 13.76
C GLN A 254 0.71 -12.09 14.89
N LEU A 255 -0.56 -12.46 14.70
CA LEU A 255 -1.59 -12.31 15.72
C LEU A 255 -1.29 -13.16 16.98
N ILE A 256 -0.87 -14.41 16.80
CA ILE A 256 -0.48 -15.30 17.91
C ILE A 256 0.68 -14.67 18.71
N TRP A 257 1.65 -14.06 18.02
CA TRP A 257 2.75 -13.39 18.71
C TRP A 257 2.27 -12.17 19.50
N LEU A 258 1.43 -11.33 18.90
CA LEU A 258 0.87 -10.14 19.57
C LEU A 258 0.01 -10.46 20.78
N MET A 259 -0.60 -11.66 20.88
CA MET A 259 -1.31 -12.08 22.09
C MET A 259 -0.41 -12.11 23.33
N ASN A 260 0.92 -12.17 23.16
CA ASN A 260 1.89 -12.21 24.25
C ASN A 260 2.49 -10.82 24.57
N VAL A 261 1.94 -9.76 23.97
CA VAL A 261 2.58 -8.44 23.93
C VAL A 261 1.53 -7.34 24.11
N ASP A 262 1.79 -6.36 24.99
CA ASP A 262 0.85 -5.27 25.25
C ASP A 262 0.91 -4.21 24.13
N VAL A 263 0.28 -4.53 23.01
CA VAL A 263 0.19 -3.70 21.79
C VAL A 263 -0.42 -2.33 22.10
N MET A 264 -1.39 -2.29 23.01
CA MET A 264 -2.16 -1.09 23.34
C MET A 264 -1.30 -0.11 24.12
N ALA A 265 -0.57 -0.57 25.13
CA ALA A 265 0.38 0.26 25.87
C ALA A 265 1.53 0.78 24.99
N MET A 266 1.89 0.07 23.91
CA MET A 266 3.03 0.42 23.06
C MET A 266 2.71 1.30 21.85
N ALA A 267 1.49 1.20 21.32
CA ALA A 267 1.02 2.01 20.20
C ALA A 267 0.61 3.43 20.62
N GLN A 268 0.47 3.69 21.92
CA GLN A 268 -0.17 4.90 22.42
C GLN A 268 0.81 5.76 23.21
N LYS A 269 0.72 7.07 23.02
CA LYS A 269 1.27 8.01 24.01
C LYS A 269 0.19 8.27 25.06
N PRO A 270 0.46 7.99 26.35
CA PRO A 270 -0.49 8.28 27.43
C PRO A 270 -0.92 9.75 27.49
N SER A 271 -0.11 10.66 26.93
CA SER A 271 -0.42 12.08 26.84
C SER A 271 -1.58 12.42 25.89
N PHE A 272 -1.98 11.51 25.00
CA PHE A 272 -3.06 11.73 24.04
C PHE A 272 -4.39 11.10 24.50
N SER A 273 -4.34 9.92 25.11
CA SER A 273 -5.47 9.32 25.82
C SER A 273 -4.97 8.60 27.08
N ALA A 274 -5.45 9.04 28.24
CA ALA A 274 -5.07 8.46 29.53
C ALA A 274 -5.58 7.02 29.70
N ASP A 275 -6.76 6.74 29.15
CA ASP A 275 -7.40 5.42 29.15
C ASP A 275 -7.00 4.55 27.95
N GLY A 276 -6.13 5.10 27.10
CA GLY A 276 -5.73 4.51 25.83
C GLY A 276 -6.71 4.71 24.69
N LEU A 277 -6.29 4.36 23.47
CA LEU A 277 -7.10 4.39 22.25
C LEU A 277 -7.67 3.00 21.97
N SER A 278 -8.86 2.89 21.40
CA SER A 278 -9.40 1.59 21.00
C SER A 278 -8.74 1.07 19.71
N ILE A 279 -8.80 -0.25 19.45
CA ILE A 279 -8.33 -0.81 18.17
C ILE A 279 -9.05 -0.18 16.97
N PRO A 280 -10.39 -0.02 16.96
CA PRO A 280 -11.09 0.69 15.89
C PRO A 280 -10.58 2.11 15.68
N TYR A 281 -10.23 2.83 16.76
CA TYR A 281 -9.62 4.15 16.64
C TYR A 281 -8.28 4.10 15.90
N LEU A 282 -7.37 3.23 16.34
CA LEU A 282 -6.05 3.09 15.73
C LEU A 282 -6.14 2.71 14.25
N LEU A 283 -7.08 1.83 13.88
CA LEU A 283 -7.27 1.42 12.48
C LEU A 283 -7.89 2.52 11.62
N THR A 284 -8.84 3.28 12.18
CA THR A 284 -9.53 4.34 11.42
C THR A 284 -8.65 5.57 11.23
N SER A 285 -7.82 5.94 12.23
CA SER A 285 -6.84 7.03 12.09
C SER A 285 -5.74 6.69 11.09
N HIS A 286 -5.26 5.44 11.09
CA HIS A 286 -4.20 4.95 10.19
C HIS A 286 -4.54 5.09 8.70
N VAL A 287 -5.82 5.01 8.34
CA VAL A 287 -6.26 5.23 6.95
C VAL A 287 -5.93 6.64 6.44
N PHE A 288 -5.96 7.63 7.33
CA PHE A 288 -5.66 9.01 6.98
C PHE A 288 -4.16 9.26 6.93
N GLU A 289 -3.36 8.58 7.77
CA GLU A 289 -1.88 8.57 7.71
C GLU A 289 -1.38 8.13 6.32
N HIS A 290 -2.00 7.11 5.72
CA HIS A 290 -1.65 6.59 4.39
C HIS A 290 -2.49 7.19 3.24
N PHE A 291 -3.12 8.36 3.43
CA PHE A 291 -3.96 8.94 2.39
C PHE A 291 -3.21 9.19 1.07
N LEU A 292 -2.02 9.81 1.16
CA LEU A 292 -1.19 10.08 -0.02
C LEU A 292 -0.71 8.79 -0.69
N ASP A 293 -0.42 7.75 0.09
CA ASP A 293 -0.02 6.43 -0.40
C ASP A 293 -1.10 5.88 -1.32
N PHE A 294 -2.36 5.91 -0.87
CA PHE A 294 -3.48 5.43 -1.66
C PHE A 294 -3.75 6.28 -2.91
N VAL A 295 -3.57 7.60 -2.83
CA VAL A 295 -3.67 8.49 -3.99
C VAL A 295 -2.61 8.17 -5.03
N LEU A 296 -1.38 7.81 -4.62
CA LEU A 296 -0.29 7.44 -5.52
C LEU A 296 -0.45 6.02 -6.11
N ILE A 297 -0.91 5.05 -5.31
CA ILE A 297 -1.02 3.64 -5.70
C ILE A 297 -1.87 3.45 -6.97
N CYS A 298 -2.97 4.20 -7.11
CA CYS A 298 -3.88 4.09 -8.26
C CYS A 298 -3.20 4.42 -9.59
N PRO A 299 -2.68 5.65 -9.82
CA PRO A 299 -1.99 5.98 -11.06
C PRO A 299 -0.71 5.16 -11.25
N LEU A 300 0.03 4.85 -10.18
CA LEU A 300 1.25 4.07 -10.31
C LEU A 300 0.98 2.64 -10.80
N SER A 301 0.02 1.94 -10.19
CA SER A 301 -0.36 0.56 -10.59
C SER A 301 -0.94 0.52 -12.00
N GLY A 302 -1.83 1.45 -12.34
CA GLY A 302 -2.41 1.55 -13.68
C GLY A 302 -1.38 1.89 -14.75
N GLY A 303 -0.45 2.80 -14.46
CA GLY A 303 0.63 3.20 -15.36
C GLY A 303 1.65 2.07 -15.59
N ILE A 304 2.07 1.38 -14.53
CA ILE A 304 2.93 0.20 -14.64
C ILE A 304 2.24 -0.89 -15.47
N TYR A 305 0.97 -1.18 -15.21
CA TYR A 305 0.24 -2.17 -16.01
C TYR A 305 0.14 -1.75 -17.48
N ALA A 306 -0.19 -0.50 -17.79
CA ALA A 306 -0.24 0.00 -19.16
C ALA A 306 1.12 -0.10 -19.88
N LEU A 307 2.26 0.06 -19.18
CA LEU A 307 3.60 -0.18 -19.73
C LEU A 307 3.85 -1.65 -20.10
N THR A 308 3.16 -2.61 -19.49
CA THR A 308 3.32 -4.03 -19.81
C THR A 308 2.55 -4.49 -21.05
N ARG A 309 1.75 -3.60 -21.67
CA ARG A 309 0.86 -3.85 -22.82
C ARG A 309 1.48 -3.33 -24.11
#